data_AF-A0A388KEK5-F1
#
_entry.id   AF-A0A388KEK5-F1
#
_cell.length_a   1.000
_cell.length_b   1.000
_cell.length_c   1.000
_cell.angle_alpha   90.00
_cell.angle_beta   90.00
_cell.angle_gamma   90.00
#
_symmetry.space_group_name_H-M   'P 1'
#
loop_
_entity.id
_entity.type
_entity.pdbx_description
1 polymer ?
#
loop_
_entity_poly.entity_id
_entity_poly.type
_entity_poly.pdbx_seq_one_letter_code
_entity_poly.pdbx_strand_id
1 'polypeptide(L)'
;MVALSFSAMNSKEVIVRKRIVEIYNKQQEDFGTLREYNDYLEEVEDIIFALVEGHDVEAVEAKIAKYKEENYEQIVMAQARKAEERAAQLRE
;
A
#
# COMPACT_ATOMS: atom_id res chain seq x y z
N MET A 1 15.59 -22.37 -16.71
CA MET A 1 15.78 -21.47 -15.54
C MET A 1 14.86 -20.25 -15.52
N VAL A 2 13.80 -20.17 -16.35
CA VAL A 2 12.90 -19.00 -16.39
C VAL A 2 11.79 -19.05 -15.32
N ALA A 3 11.35 -20.23 -14.90
CA ALA A 3 10.25 -20.36 -13.92
C ALA A 3 10.62 -19.93 -12.49
N LEU A 4 11.90 -20.04 -12.11
CA LEU A 4 12.37 -19.64 -10.78
C LEU A 4 12.41 -18.11 -10.61
N SER A 5 12.70 -17.35 -11.68
CA SER A 5 12.74 -15.88 -11.61
C SER A 5 11.34 -15.28 -11.51
N PHE A 6 10.36 -15.79 -12.25
CA PHE A 6 8.97 -15.31 -12.17
C PHE A 6 8.34 -15.57 -10.81
N SER A 7 8.60 -16.74 -10.21
CA SER A 7 8.15 -17.07 -8.85
C SER A 7 8.77 -16.16 -7.78
N ALA A 8 10.07 -15.84 -7.93
CA ALA A 8 10.76 -14.92 -7.03
C ALA A 8 10.27 -13.46 -7.20
N MET A 9 9.99 -13.02 -8.42
CA MET A 9 9.42 -11.69 -8.71
C MET A 9 8.03 -11.54 -8.08
N ASN A 10 7.16 -12.54 -8.26
CA ASN A 10 5.84 -12.54 -7.61
C ASN A 10 5.95 -12.51 -6.08
N SER A 11 6.93 -13.20 -5.51
CA SER A 11 7.17 -13.17 -4.07
C SER A 11 7.60 -11.79 -3.59
N LYS A 12 8.48 -11.11 -4.34
CA LYS A 12 8.91 -9.73 -4.05
C LYS A 12 7.75 -8.76 -4.14
N GLU A 13 6.98 -8.82 -5.23
CA GLU A 13 5.79 -7.97 -5.42
C GLU A 13 4.79 -8.15 -4.28
N VAL A 14 4.47 -9.38 -3.91
CA VAL A 14 3.52 -9.65 -2.82
C VAL A 14 4.00 -9.05 -1.50
N ILE A 15 5.31 -9.13 -1.19
CA ILE A 15 5.87 -8.55 0.04
C ILE A 15 5.79 -7.02 0.00
N VAL A 16 6.21 -6.40 -1.11
CA VAL A 16 6.18 -4.95 -1.28
C VAL A 16 4.75 -4.43 -1.23
N ARG A 17 3.84 -4.99 -2.01
CA ARG A 17 2.42 -4.61 -2.06
C ARG A 17 1.76 -4.70 -0.68
N LYS A 18 2.01 -5.77 0.07
CA LYS A 18 1.50 -5.90 1.45
C LYS A 18 1.97 -4.75 2.34
N ARG A 19 3.28 -4.45 2.32
CA ARG A 19 3.85 -3.34 3.10
C ARG A 19 3.26 -1.99 2.70
N ILE A 20 3.15 -1.72 1.40
CA ILE A 20 2.66 -0.42 0.93
C ILE A 20 1.18 -0.24 1.24
N VAL A 21 0.33 -1.26 1.05
CA VAL A 21 -1.10 -1.19 1.37
C VAL A 21 -1.38 -1.03 2.87
N GLU A 22 -0.46 -1.44 3.75
CA GLU A 22 -0.57 -1.18 5.20
C GLU A 22 -0.33 0.30 5.57
N ILE A 23 0.45 1.02 4.77
CA ILE A 23 0.79 2.44 4.94
C ILE A 23 -0.19 3.32 4.15
N TYR A 24 -0.40 3.01 2.88
CA TYR A 24 -1.31 3.69 1.97
C TYR A 24 -2.69 3.02 2.06
N ASN A 25 -3.37 3.23 3.17
CA ASN A 25 -4.60 2.52 3.52
C ASN A 25 -5.89 3.36 3.45
N LYS A 26 -5.86 4.52 2.79
CA LYS A 26 -7.06 5.33 2.51
C LYS A 26 -8.02 4.57 1.60
N GLN A 27 -9.31 4.71 1.87
CA GLN A 27 -10.42 4.16 1.09
C GLN A 27 -11.10 5.26 0.29
N GLN A 28 -11.97 4.89 -0.65
CA GLN A 28 -12.67 5.86 -1.51
C GLN A 28 -13.44 6.90 -0.69
N GLU A 29 -13.99 6.53 0.47
CA GLU A 29 -14.71 7.45 1.37
C GLU A 29 -13.83 8.58 1.94
N ASP A 30 -12.51 8.41 1.94
CA ASP A 30 -11.55 9.39 2.46
C ASP A 30 -11.26 10.53 1.44
N PHE A 31 -11.86 10.47 0.24
CA PHE A 31 -11.64 11.43 -0.85
C PHE A 31 -12.93 12.15 -1.23
N GLY A 32 -12.80 13.40 -1.69
CA GLY A 32 -13.94 14.22 -2.12
C GLY A 32 -14.51 13.78 -3.47
N THR A 33 -13.69 13.16 -4.31
CA THR A 33 -14.07 12.71 -5.65
C THR A 33 -13.46 11.36 -6.00
N LEU A 34 -14.12 10.64 -6.92
CA LEU A 34 -13.59 9.39 -7.48
C LEU A 34 -12.26 9.62 -8.23
N ARG A 35 -12.04 10.81 -8.79
CA ARG A 35 -10.81 11.14 -9.48
C ARG A 35 -9.62 11.17 -8.52
N GLU A 36 -9.75 11.87 -7.40
CA GLU A 36 -8.68 11.92 -6.38
C GLU A 36 -8.35 10.54 -5.82
N TYR A 37 -9.36 9.69 -5.63
CA TYR A 37 -9.14 8.31 -5.23
C TYR A 37 -8.38 7.50 -6.29
N ASN A 38 -8.73 7.65 -7.57
CA ASN A 38 -8.02 6.96 -8.66
C ASN A 38 -6.58 7.46 -8.82
N ASP A 39 -6.36 8.77 -8.73
CA ASP A 39 -5.03 9.38 -8.78
C ASP A 39 -4.16 8.86 -7.62
N TYR A 40 -4.76 8.69 -6.43
CA TYR A 40 -4.10 8.06 -5.28
C TYR A 40 -3.78 6.58 -5.53
N LEU A 41 -4.68 5.81 -6.14
CA LEU A 41 -4.40 4.40 -6.47
C LEU A 41 -3.27 4.28 -7.50
N GLU A 42 -3.22 5.16 -8.50
CA GLU A 42 -2.13 5.22 -9.48
C GLU A 42 -0.80 5.52 -8.79
N GLU A 43 -0.74 6.50 -7.89
CA GLU A 43 0.45 6.80 -7.10
C GLU A 43 0.93 5.61 -6.26
N VAL A 44 0.00 4.85 -5.68
CA VAL A 44 0.32 3.63 -4.90
C VAL A 44 0.92 2.55 -5.80
N GLU A 45 0.37 2.32 -6.99
CA GLU A 45 0.93 1.35 -7.94
C GLU A 45 2.30 1.78 -8.46
N ASP A 46 2.52 3.08 -8.73
CA ASP A 46 3.83 3.61 -9.13
C ASP A 46 4.89 3.35 -8.05
N ILE A 47 4.55 3.56 -6.78
CA ILE A 47 5.43 3.27 -5.65
C ILE A 47 5.76 1.78 -5.58
N ILE A 48 4.75 0.91 -5.70
CA ILE A 48 4.95 -0.54 -5.68
C ILE A 48 5.84 -0.98 -6.84
N PHE A 49 5.55 -0.51 -8.05
CA PHE A 49 6.32 -0.82 -9.24
C PHE A 49 7.78 -0.38 -9.10
N ALA A 50 8.03 0.85 -8.65
CA ALA A 50 9.37 1.36 -8.43
C ALA A 50 10.17 0.50 -7.45
N LEU A 51 9.56 0.06 -6.34
CA LEU A 51 10.23 -0.81 -5.35
C LEU A 51 10.45 -2.25 -5.86
N VAL A 52 9.51 -2.78 -6.66
CA VAL A 52 9.61 -4.11 -7.24
C VAL A 52 10.67 -4.18 -8.32
N GLU A 53 10.76 -3.19 -9.19
CA GLU A 53 11.77 -3.11 -10.25
C GLU A 53 13.10 -2.53 -9.75
N GLY A 54 13.11 -1.84 -8.61
CA GLY A 54 14.30 -1.24 -8.02
C GLY A 54 14.67 0.13 -8.60
N HIS A 55 13.70 0.88 -9.11
CA HIS A 55 13.87 2.25 -9.60
C HIS A 55 13.76 3.25 -8.46
N ASP A 56 14.70 4.21 -8.40
CA ASP A 56 14.69 5.36 -7.49
C ASP A 56 14.33 5.01 -6.03
N VAL A 57 14.77 3.84 -5.56
CA VAL A 57 14.35 3.23 -4.28
C VAL A 57 14.54 4.19 -3.12
N GLU A 58 15.67 4.91 -3.06
CA GLU A 58 15.96 5.85 -1.98
C GLU A 58 14.94 7.01 -1.93
N ALA A 59 14.60 7.57 -3.10
CA ALA A 59 13.63 8.66 -3.20
C ALA A 59 12.21 8.18 -2.85
N VAL A 60 11.83 6.99 -3.31
CA VAL A 60 10.54 6.37 -3.02
C VAL A 60 10.42 6.03 -1.52
N GLU A 61 11.47 5.48 -0.91
CA GLU A 61 11.51 5.20 0.52
C GLU A 61 11.43 6.48 1.36
N ALA A 62 12.11 7.57 0.95
CA ALA A 62 11.99 8.87 1.61
C ALA A 62 10.55 9.43 1.52
N LYS A 63 9.91 9.28 0.35
CA LYS A 63 8.49 9.65 0.16
C LYS A 63 7.56 8.84 1.06
N ILE A 64 7.76 7.52 1.16
CA ILE A 64 6.99 6.64 2.04
C ILE A 64 7.18 7.03 3.52
N ALA A 65 8.42 7.31 3.94
CA ALA A 65 8.72 7.72 5.31
C ALA A 65 8.00 9.02 5.68
N LYS A 66 8.06 10.02 4.80
CA LYS A 66 7.35 11.28 4.96
C LYS A 66 5.83 11.08 5.01
N TYR A 67 5.26 10.32 4.08
CA TYR A 67 3.83 10.03 4.07
C TYR A 67 3.38 9.37 5.39
N LYS A 68 4.17 8.40 5.88
CA LYS A 68 3.88 7.69 7.13
C LYS A 68 3.89 8.62 8.34
N GLU A 69 4.79 9.59 8.39
CA GLU A 69 4.83 10.60 9.45
C GLU A 69 3.62 11.53 9.38
N GLU A 70 3.33 12.08 8.20
CA GLU A 70 2.25 13.03 7.99
C GLU A 70 0.84 12.42 8.15
N ASN A 71 0.70 11.11 7.91
CA ASN A 71 -0.59 10.40 7.96
C ASN A 71 -0.68 9.39 9.12
N TYR A 72 0.21 9.45 10.11
CA TYR A 72 0.31 8.46 11.18
C TYR A 72 -1.05 8.15 11.84
N GLU A 73 -1.78 9.18 12.28
CA GLU A 73 -3.08 9.01 12.93
C GLU A 73 -4.11 8.36 12.01
N GLN A 74 -4.20 8.81 10.75
CA GLN A 74 -5.11 8.25 9.75
C GLN A 74 -4.81 6.77 9.52
N ILE A 75 -3.53 6.41 9.39
CA ILE A 75 -3.09 5.03 9.16
C ILE A 75 -3.53 4.14 10.33
N VAL A 76 -3.25 4.56 11.57
CA VAL A 76 -3.58 3.79 12.78
C VAL A 76 -5.09 3.60 12.91
N MET A 77 -5.87 4.65 12.70
CA MET A 77 -7.34 4.58 12.77
C MET A 77 -7.93 3.65 11.70
N ALA A 78 -7.43 3.73 10.46
CA ALA A 78 -7.87 2.84 9.39
C ALA A 78 -7.49 1.37 9.67
N GLN A 79 -6.33 1.11 10.28
CA GLN A 79 -5.94 -0.24 10.69
C GLN A 79 -6.83 -0.79 11.81
N ALA A 80 -7.19 0.03 12.80
CA ALA A 80 -8.11 -0.34 13.87
C ALA A 80 -9.50 -0.70 13.32
N ARG A 81 -10.08 0.16 12.48
CA ARG A 81 -11.36 -0.10 11.79
C ARG A 81 -11.34 -1.43 11.04
N LYS A 82 -10.30 -1.66 10.23
CA LYS A 82 -10.13 -2.92 9.47
C LYS A 82 -9.96 -4.16 10.36
N ALA A 83 -9.41 -4.01 11.57
CA ALA A 83 -9.28 -5.10 12.53
C ALA A 83 -10.64 -5.44 13.17
N GLU A 84 -11.42 -4.43 13.53
CA GLU A 84 -12.77 -4.59 14.07
C GLU A 84 -13.72 -5.23 13.05
N GLU A 85 -13.71 -4.77 11.81
CA GLU A 85 -14.53 -5.33 10.71
C GLU A 85 -14.20 -6.82 10.48
N ARG A 86 -12.91 -7.18 10.44
CA ARG A 86 -12.48 -8.58 10.29
C ARG A 86 -12.90 -9.43 11.49
N ALA A 87 -12.82 -8.89 12.71
CA ALA A 87 -13.25 -9.59 13.91
C ALA A 87 -14.78 -9.81 13.93
N ALA A 88 -15.56 -8.87 13.40
CA ALA A 88 -17.00 -9.01 13.26
C ALA A 88 -17.36 -10.11 12.24
N GLN A 89 -16.73 -10.12 11.06
CA GLN A 89 -16.97 -11.14 10.02
C GLN A 89 -16.66 -12.57 10.47
N LEU A 90 -15.71 -12.77 11.40
CA LEU A 90 -15.39 -14.09 11.95
C LEU A 90 -16.35 -14.58 13.03
N ARG A 91 -17.21 -13.69 13.54
CA ARG A 91 -18.21 -14.01 14.58
C ARG A 91 -19.58 -14.38 14.00
N GLU A 92 -19.78 -14.14 12.71
CA GLU A 92 -20.94 -14.56 11.92
C GLU A 92 -20.73 -15.96 11.31
#